data_AF-X0ND70-F1
#
_entry.id   AF-X0ND70-F1
#
_cell.length_a   1.000
_cell.length_b   1.000
_cell.length_c   1.000
_cell.angle_alpha   90.00
_cell.angle_beta   90.00
_cell.angle_gamma   90.00
#
_symmetry.space_group_name_H-M   'P 1'
#
loop_
_entity.id
_entity.type
_entity.pdbx_description
1 polymer ?
#
loop_
_entity_poly.entity_id
_entity_poly.type
_entity_poly.pdbx_seq_one_letter_code
_entity_poly.pdbx_strand_id
1 'polypeptide(L)'
;MEGVAALSVVLAQYVTVCPKTKIILLGFSQGAHVIADVMCGASSIGFLPTKPSPSAMNNNIAAVVLMGDPSTTKGQPFHVGSSVGNGIFPRQKPEGCQCVSDKTVSFCDAGDPFCEAGGHDLRTHMNYVTAYGHVAVDYAFYPTNISAMISFMLVLSFLMVLVSANSTTDAITCAKGAHLIVARGSLEPEGPGAMGILAEEIIKLIPGSDMEALVYPALYNEYVESQTEGVRTMNSVINNYVKNCPDTGLILMGYSQGAHVTMDTMCGASSEGFPGTLSQPSYITDNVAAIIAMGDPSLTEGQPFLVGTSEGSGIFPRNLPIGCNSIASKTVSICDKGDPYCEAGGKDLSVHLSYIKNYGEFTVGHVVKAWKSRN
;
A
#
# COMPACT_ATOMS: atom_id res chain seq x y z
N MET A 1 4.84 -29.62 7.50
CA MET A 1 6.21 -30.17 7.68
C MET A 1 7.09 -30.02 6.45
N GLU A 2 6.59 -30.28 5.24
CA GLU A 2 7.37 -30.12 4.00
C GLU A 2 7.95 -28.71 3.84
N GLY A 3 7.17 -27.67 4.15
CA GLY A 3 7.67 -26.28 4.14
C GLY A 3 8.83 -26.02 5.10
N VAL A 4 8.80 -26.62 6.30
CA VAL A 4 9.87 -26.51 7.31
C VAL A 4 11.14 -27.18 6.80
N ALA A 5 11.02 -28.37 6.22
CA ALA A 5 12.14 -29.09 5.62
C ALA A 5 12.73 -28.32 4.42
N ALA A 6 11.87 -27.82 3.52
CA ALA A 6 12.28 -27.06 2.35
C ALA A 6 13.02 -25.77 2.72
N LEU A 7 12.46 -24.97 3.64
CA LEU A 7 13.11 -23.74 4.10
C LEU A 7 14.43 -24.03 4.83
N SER A 8 14.50 -25.09 5.64
CA SER A 8 15.75 -25.51 6.30
C SER A 8 16.85 -25.84 5.29
N VAL A 9 16.49 -26.55 4.20
CA VAL A 9 17.44 -26.87 3.11
C VAL A 9 17.90 -25.62 2.39
N VAL A 10 16.97 -24.72 2.03
CA VAL A 10 17.29 -23.47 1.34
C VAL A 10 18.26 -22.62 2.18
N LEU A 11 17.99 -22.45 3.47
CA LEU A 11 18.86 -21.66 4.34
C LEU A 11 20.23 -22.30 4.53
N ALA A 12 20.30 -23.62 4.72
CA ALA A 12 21.57 -24.33 4.85
C ALA A 12 22.43 -24.21 3.58
N GLN A 13 21.83 -24.36 2.41
CA GLN A 13 22.51 -24.19 1.12
C GLN A 13 22.97 -22.75 0.94
N TYR A 14 22.10 -21.78 1.20
CA TYR A 14 22.38 -20.36 0.95
C TYR A 14 23.49 -19.83 1.86
N VAL A 15 23.50 -20.20 3.15
CA VAL A 15 24.58 -19.82 4.08
C VAL A 15 25.91 -20.48 3.70
N THR A 16 25.88 -21.68 3.11
CA THR A 16 27.09 -22.35 2.63
C THR A 16 27.69 -21.66 1.41
N VAL A 17 26.83 -21.25 0.45
CA VAL A 17 27.26 -20.58 -0.78
C VAL A 17 27.64 -19.12 -0.52
N CYS A 18 26.91 -18.44 0.36
CA CYS A 18 27.02 -17.01 0.64
C CYS A 18 27.22 -16.74 2.15
N PRO A 19 28.37 -17.12 2.74
CA PRO A 19 28.57 -17.10 4.21
C PRO A 19 28.55 -15.71 4.84
N LYS A 20 28.74 -14.65 4.04
CA LYS A 20 28.70 -13.25 4.53
C LYS A 20 27.32 -12.60 4.42
N THR A 21 26.37 -13.23 3.72
CA THR A 21 25.07 -12.61 3.45
C THR A 21 24.19 -12.63 4.70
N LYS A 22 23.48 -11.52 4.90
CA LYS A 22 22.42 -11.40 5.90
C LYS A 22 21.06 -11.71 5.27
N ILE A 23 20.25 -12.46 5.98
CA ILE A 23 18.94 -12.97 5.54
C ILE A 23 17.87 -12.35 6.43
N ILE A 24 16.83 -11.82 5.81
CA ILE A 24 15.60 -11.39 6.48
C ILE A 24 14.54 -12.43 6.11
N LEU A 25 13.88 -13.00 7.13
CA LEU A 25 12.80 -13.94 6.95
C LEU A 25 11.47 -13.23 7.16
N LEU A 26 10.60 -13.24 6.16
CA LEU A 26 9.27 -12.63 6.21
C LEU A 26 8.22 -13.72 6.05
N GLY A 27 7.30 -13.82 6.99
CA GLY A 27 6.25 -14.83 6.99
C GLY A 27 4.88 -14.23 7.26
N PHE A 28 3.89 -14.66 6.50
CA PHE A 28 2.48 -14.35 6.72
C PHE A 28 1.70 -15.65 6.94
N SER A 29 0.84 -15.68 7.96
CA SER A 29 -0.04 -16.80 8.27
C SER A 29 0.72 -18.14 8.34
N GLN A 30 0.37 -19.13 7.51
CA GLN A 30 1.09 -20.40 7.44
C GLN A 30 2.60 -20.24 7.14
N GLY A 31 2.99 -19.23 6.35
CA GLY A 31 4.41 -18.94 6.10
C GLY A 31 5.15 -18.46 7.35
N ALA A 32 4.45 -17.70 8.21
CA ALA A 32 4.98 -17.30 9.52
C ALA A 32 5.20 -18.52 10.42
N HIS A 33 4.24 -19.46 10.46
CA HIS A 33 4.38 -20.73 11.19
C HIS A 33 5.60 -21.52 10.71
N VAL A 34 5.79 -21.64 9.38
CA VAL A 34 6.91 -22.37 8.79
C VAL A 34 8.24 -21.76 9.21
N ILE A 35 8.39 -20.44 9.12
CA ILE A 35 9.62 -19.74 9.55
C ILE A 35 9.85 -19.94 11.04
N ALA A 36 8.81 -19.75 11.85
CA ALA A 36 8.90 -19.90 13.29
C ALA A 36 9.27 -21.35 13.68
N ASP A 37 8.80 -22.37 12.97
CA ASP A 37 9.18 -23.77 13.19
C ASP A 37 10.62 -24.09 12.76
N VAL A 38 11.12 -23.48 11.69
CA VAL A 38 12.53 -23.60 11.30
C VAL A 38 13.42 -22.96 12.37
N MET A 39 13.06 -21.75 12.83
CA MET A 39 13.91 -20.99 13.75
C MET A 39 13.81 -21.50 15.18
N CYS A 40 12.61 -21.84 15.66
CA CYS A 40 12.34 -22.20 17.04
C CYS A 40 12.13 -23.70 17.29
N GLY A 41 12.05 -24.52 16.24
CA GLY A 41 11.63 -25.91 16.32
C GLY A 41 10.11 -26.07 16.44
N ALA A 42 9.55 -27.02 15.70
CA ALA A 42 8.15 -27.38 15.77
C ALA A 42 7.85 -28.05 17.12
N SER A 43 6.86 -27.52 17.82
CA SER A 43 6.33 -28.12 19.05
C SER A 43 4.81 -27.97 19.14
N SER A 44 4.16 -27.65 18.01
CA SER A 44 2.74 -27.32 17.93
C SER A 44 1.87 -28.58 17.80
N ILE A 45 0.66 -28.53 18.34
CA ILE A 45 -0.30 -29.64 18.27
C ILE A 45 -0.59 -30.01 16.80
N GLY A 46 -0.45 -31.30 16.46
CA GLY A 46 -0.70 -31.81 15.11
C GLY A 46 0.51 -31.83 14.17
N PHE A 47 1.70 -31.43 14.64
CA PHE A 47 2.95 -31.42 13.86
C PHE A 47 4.01 -32.32 14.51
N LEU A 48 4.88 -32.97 13.70
CA LEU A 48 5.99 -33.72 14.30
C LEU A 48 7.01 -32.75 14.89
N PRO A 49 7.57 -33.04 16.08
CA PRO A 49 8.57 -32.18 16.69
C PRO A 49 9.82 -32.04 15.83
N THR A 50 10.34 -30.81 15.70
CA THR A 50 11.64 -30.53 15.08
C THR A 50 12.55 -29.78 16.05
N LYS A 51 13.85 -29.78 15.76
CA LYS A 51 14.81 -28.98 16.52
C LYS A 51 14.91 -27.57 15.92
N PRO A 52 15.18 -26.54 16.75
CA PRO A 52 15.55 -25.22 16.26
C PRO A 52 16.73 -25.27 15.29
N SER A 53 16.80 -24.27 14.39
CA SER A 53 17.92 -24.10 13.48
C SER A 53 19.28 -24.04 14.23
N PRO A 54 20.37 -24.62 13.68
CA PRO A 54 21.69 -24.54 14.30
C PRO A 54 22.17 -23.09 14.46
N SER A 55 22.86 -22.81 15.57
CA SER A 55 23.38 -21.46 15.89
C SER A 55 24.26 -20.85 14.79
N ALA A 56 24.96 -21.67 14.02
CA ALA A 56 25.75 -21.23 12.87
C ALA A 56 24.90 -20.52 11.80
N MET A 57 23.66 -20.97 11.57
CA MET A 57 22.72 -20.36 10.62
C MET A 57 22.13 -19.05 11.16
N ASN A 58 21.89 -18.99 12.48
CA ASN A 58 21.32 -17.80 13.14
C ASN A 58 22.20 -16.55 13.01
N ASN A 59 23.51 -16.72 12.80
CA ASN A 59 24.44 -15.62 12.55
C ASN A 59 24.17 -14.91 11.22
N ASN A 60 23.64 -15.63 10.23
CA ASN A 60 23.26 -15.08 8.93
C ASN A 60 21.86 -14.48 8.95
N ILE A 61 21.04 -14.76 9.96
CA ILE A 61 19.74 -14.10 10.11
C ILE A 61 19.94 -12.71 10.70
N ALA A 62 19.45 -11.69 10.00
CA ALA A 62 19.40 -10.31 10.45
C ALA A 62 18.08 -9.98 11.15
N ALA A 63 16.96 -10.44 10.59
CA ALA A 63 15.63 -10.24 11.17
C ALA A 63 14.66 -11.37 10.77
N VAL A 64 13.67 -11.58 11.62
CA VAL A 64 12.53 -12.48 11.42
C VAL A 64 11.27 -11.68 11.68
N VAL A 65 10.42 -11.54 10.66
CA VAL A 65 9.14 -10.84 10.75
C VAL A 65 8.04 -11.85 10.49
N LEU A 66 7.16 -12.00 11.48
CA LEU A 66 6.04 -12.92 11.45
C LEU A 66 4.74 -12.11 11.51
N MET A 67 3.78 -12.40 10.64
CA MET A 67 2.49 -11.73 10.60
C MET A 67 1.38 -12.78 10.68
N GLY A 68 0.52 -12.69 11.68
CA GLY A 68 -0.59 -13.63 11.86
C GLY A 68 -0.13 -15.06 12.10
N ASP A 69 0.97 -15.28 12.83
CA ASP A 69 1.55 -16.60 13.08
C ASP A 69 0.60 -17.50 13.87
N PRO A 70 0.08 -18.60 13.28
CA PRO A 70 -0.75 -19.59 13.98
C PRO A 70 -0.10 -20.22 15.21
N SER A 71 1.24 -20.18 15.30
CA SER A 71 2.02 -20.73 16.40
C SER A 71 2.35 -19.74 17.52
N THR A 72 1.80 -18.52 17.42
CA THR A 72 1.90 -17.49 18.46
C THR A 72 1.58 -18.07 19.83
N THR A 73 2.47 -17.80 20.79
CA THR A 73 2.27 -18.22 22.18
C THR A 73 2.21 -16.98 23.06
N LYS A 74 1.19 -16.93 23.94
CA LYS A 74 0.97 -15.81 24.84
C LYS A 74 2.22 -15.49 25.66
N GLY A 75 2.58 -14.21 25.72
CA GLY A 75 3.69 -13.72 26.55
C GLY A 75 5.07 -13.84 25.90
N GLN A 76 5.14 -14.15 24.59
CA GLN A 76 6.40 -14.06 23.85
C GLN A 76 6.94 -12.62 23.84
N PRO A 77 8.25 -12.41 24.10
CA PRO A 77 8.83 -11.07 24.29
C PRO A 77 8.91 -10.25 22.98
N PHE A 78 8.77 -10.91 21.84
CA PHE A 78 8.81 -10.33 20.50
C PHE A 78 7.41 -10.14 19.88
N HIS A 79 6.35 -10.36 20.66
CA HIS A 79 4.98 -10.18 20.21
C HIS A 79 4.62 -8.69 20.13
N VAL A 80 4.00 -8.29 19.03
CA VAL A 80 3.48 -6.94 18.80
C VAL A 80 2.04 -7.05 18.30
N GLY A 81 1.15 -6.22 18.83
CA GLY A 81 -0.26 -6.21 18.47
C GLY A 81 -1.16 -6.31 19.69
N SER A 82 -2.46 -6.35 19.41
CA SER A 82 -3.53 -6.31 20.41
C SER A 82 -3.97 -7.67 20.94
N SER A 83 -3.50 -8.78 20.33
CA SER A 83 -3.83 -10.13 20.78
C SER A 83 -3.26 -10.41 22.18
N VAL A 84 -4.06 -11.08 23.00
CA VAL A 84 -3.64 -11.53 24.35
C VAL A 84 -3.76 -13.05 24.51
N GLY A 85 -4.14 -13.72 23.42
CA GLY A 85 -4.36 -15.16 23.34
C GLY A 85 -3.17 -15.95 22.80
N ASN A 86 -3.41 -17.23 22.60
CA ASN A 86 -2.52 -18.15 21.89
C ASN A 86 -3.06 -18.31 20.46
N GLY A 87 -2.22 -18.63 19.48
CA GLY A 87 -2.68 -19.03 18.15
C GLY A 87 -3.34 -20.40 18.15
N ILE A 88 -3.87 -20.82 17.00
CA ILE A 88 -4.56 -22.11 16.84
C ILE A 88 -3.61 -23.32 16.93
N PHE A 89 -2.30 -23.10 16.81
CA PHE A 89 -1.25 -24.12 16.93
C PHE A 89 -0.13 -23.67 17.87
N PRO A 90 -0.42 -23.33 19.14
CA PRO A 90 0.58 -22.71 20.01
C PRO A 90 1.73 -23.65 20.31
N ARG A 91 2.93 -23.08 20.47
CA ARG A 91 4.15 -23.86 20.75
C ARG A 91 4.08 -24.46 22.15
N GLN A 92 4.30 -25.77 22.25
CA GLN A 92 4.41 -26.44 23.55
C GLN A 92 5.75 -26.16 24.25
N LYS A 93 6.78 -25.73 23.49
CA LYS A 93 8.12 -25.38 24.01
C LYS A 93 8.53 -23.98 23.53
N PRO A 94 7.99 -22.92 24.15
CA PRO A 94 8.23 -21.55 23.70
C PRO A 94 9.70 -21.10 23.84
N GLU A 95 10.50 -21.77 24.68
CA GLU A 95 11.91 -21.45 24.87
C GLU A 95 12.76 -21.75 23.63
N GLY A 96 12.26 -22.57 22.69
CA GLY A 96 12.95 -22.86 21.43
C GLY A 96 13.27 -21.61 20.60
N CYS A 97 12.51 -20.53 20.76
CA CYS A 97 12.74 -19.25 20.07
C CYS A 97 13.82 -18.38 20.70
N GLN A 98 14.42 -18.75 21.84
CA GLN A 98 15.36 -17.89 22.56
C GLN A 98 16.55 -17.46 21.71
N CYS A 99 17.01 -18.33 20.81
CA CYS A 99 18.17 -18.13 19.95
C CYS A 99 17.99 -17.08 18.82
N VAL A 100 16.76 -16.62 18.60
CA VAL A 100 16.42 -15.55 17.64
C VAL A 100 15.45 -14.51 18.21
N SER A 101 15.19 -14.56 19.51
CA SER A 101 14.23 -13.67 20.18
C SER A 101 14.61 -12.19 20.05
N ASP A 102 15.91 -11.89 19.97
CA ASP A 102 16.48 -10.55 19.75
C ASP A 102 16.34 -10.04 18.30
N LYS A 103 16.00 -10.95 17.37
CA LYS A 103 15.88 -10.68 15.93
C LYS A 103 14.49 -10.95 15.38
N THR A 104 13.54 -11.31 16.25
CA THR A 104 12.17 -11.62 15.85
C THR A 104 11.23 -10.48 16.23
N VAL A 105 10.29 -10.18 15.34
CA VAL A 105 9.04 -9.48 15.65
C VAL A 105 7.88 -10.32 15.12
N SER A 106 6.83 -10.51 15.94
CA SER A 106 5.65 -11.27 15.56
C SER A 106 4.38 -10.46 15.79
N PHE A 107 3.75 -10.05 14.69
CA PHE A 107 2.52 -9.28 14.68
C PHE A 107 1.29 -10.18 14.80
N CYS A 108 0.44 -9.90 15.79
CA CYS A 108 -0.84 -10.59 15.94
C CYS A 108 -1.84 -9.69 16.67
N ASP A 109 -2.99 -9.46 16.04
CA ASP A 109 -4.05 -8.61 16.57
C ASP A 109 -5.25 -9.41 17.05
N ALA A 110 -5.96 -8.82 18.01
CA ALA A 110 -7.15 -9.41 18.59
C ALA A 110 -8.22 -9.64 17.51
N GLY A 111 -8.85 -10.81 17.57
CA GLY A 111 -9.87 -11.24 16.62
C GLY A 111 -9.32 -12.00 15.40
N ASP A 112 -8.00 -12.03 15.15
CA ASP A 112 -7.43 -12.86 14.09
C ASP A 112 -7.70 -14.37 14.33
N PRO A 113 -8.38 -15.08 13.41
CA PRO A 113 -8.79 -16.46 13.61
C PRO A 113 -7.64 -17.50 13.64
N PHE A 114 -6.42 -17.12 13.29
CA PHE A 114 -5.27 -18.01 13.22
C PHE A 114 -4.28 -17.74 14.34
N CYS A 115 -3.83 -16.49 14.51
CA CYS A 115 -2.86 -16.16 15.55
C CYS A 115 -3.49 -15.91 16.92
N GLU A 116 -4.82 -15.81 16.99
CA GLU A 116 -5.60 -15.83 18.22
C GLU A 116 -6.72 -16.88 18.15
N ALA A 117 -6.56 -17.98 18.87
CA ALA A 117 -7.53 -19.05 18.95
C ALA A 117 -8.87 -18.52 19.51
N GLY A 118 -9.94 -18.72 18.74
CA GLY A 118 -11.26 -18.15 19.03
C GLY A 118 -11.53 -16.81 18.33
N GLY A 119 -10.54 -16.25 17.61
CA GLY A 119 -10.75 -15.14 16.69
C GLY A 119 -11.63 -15.53 15.50
N HIS A 120 -12.32 -14.55 14.92
CA HIS A 120 -13.25 -14.72 13.80
C HIS A 120 -13.15 -13.61 12.74
N ASP A 121 -12.22 -12.67 12.90
CA ASP A 121 -12.03 -11.52 12.02
C ASP A 121 -10.94 -11.80 10.98
N LEU A 122 -11.37 -12.32 9.82
CA LEU A 122 -10.48 -12.52 8.68
C LEU A 122 -9.92 -11.21 8.13
N ARG A 123 -10.59 -10.06 8.32
CA ARG A 123 -10.06 -8.76 7.88
C ARG A 123 -8.85 -8.37 8.71
N THR A 124 -8.89 -8.57 10.03
CA THR A 124 -7.72 -8.39 10.90
C THR A 124 -6.55 -9.24 10.41
N HIS A 125 -6.79 -10.51 10.08
CA HIS A 125 -5.75 -11.40 9.56
C HIS A 125 -5.12 -10.89 8.26
N MET A 126 -5.93 -10.40 7.33
CA MET A 126 -5.44 -9.91 6.03
C MET A 126 -4.79 -8.53 6.09
N ASN A 127 -4.93 -7.80 7.20
CA ASN A 127 -4.51 -6.39 7.30
C ASN A 127 -3.06 -6.20 7.78
N TYR A 128 -2.32 -7.24 8.19
CA TYR A 128 -1.00 -7.04 8.82
C TYR A 128 0.03 -6.35 7.94
N VAL A 129 0.03 -6.60 6.63
CA VAL A 129 0.95 -5.93 5.71
C VAL A 129 0.68 -4.43 5.67
N THR A 130 -0.59 -4.03 5.72
CA THR A 130 -1.00 -2.62 5.75
C THR A 130 -0.78 -2.00 7.14
N ALA A 131 -1.18 -2.70 8.20
CA ALA A 131 -1.11 -2.22 9.58
C ALA A 131 0.33 -2.09 10.10
N TYR A 132 1.21 -3.02 9.71
CA TYR A 132 2.56 -3.12 10.26
C TYR A 132 3.65 -3.12 9.19
N GLY A 133 3.35 -2.94 7.90
CA GLY A 133 4.35 -3.00 6.83
C GLY A 133 5.54 -2.08 7.05
N HIS A 134 5.29 -0.81 7.39
CA HIS A 134 6.36 0.13 7.72
C HIS A 134 7.13 -0.26 8.98
N VAL A 135 6.42 -0.70 10.04
CA VAL A 135 7.04 -1.16 11.29
C VAL A 135 7.92 -2.40 11.07
N ALA A 136 7.48 -3.32 10.21
CA ALA A 136 8.19 -4.52 9.81
C ALA A 136 9.46 -4.20 9.02
N VAL A 137 9.39 -3.23 8.09
CA VAL A 137 10.55 -2.77 7.32
C VAL A 137 11.56 -2.08 8.25
N ASP A 138 11.11 -1.15 9.08
CA ASP A 138 11.97 -0.44 10.03
C ASP A 138 12.66 -1.41 10.98
N TYR A 139 11.93 -2.40 11.51
CA TYR A 139 12.51 -3.45 12.33
C TYR A 139 13.56 -4.28 11.59
N ALA A 140 13.29 -4.66 10.33
CA ALA A 140 14.16 -5.51 9.55
C ALA A 140 15.51 -4.85 9.18
N PHE A 141 15.52 -3.52 9.00
CA PHE A 141 16.73 -2.76 8.66
C PHE A 141 17.41 -2.12 9.87
N TYR A 142 16.66 -1.83 10.95
CA TYR A 142 17.15 -1.19 12.17
C TYR A 142 16.71 -1.94 13.44
N PRO A 143 17.15 -3.20 13.64
CA PRO A 143 16.80 -3.98 14.82
C PRO A 143 17.49 -3.40 16.06
N THR A 144 16.85 -2.44 16.71
CA THR A 144 17.23 -1.93 18.04
C THR A 144 16.13 -2.26 19.04
N ASN A 145 16.51 -2.44 20.31
CA ASN A 145 15.70 -2.99 21.40
C ASN A 145 14.22 -2.55 21.33
N ILE A 146 13.31 -3.52 21.12
CA ILE A 146 11.85 -3.34 20.99
C ILE A 146 11.28 -2.52 22.17
N SER A 147 11.89 -2.60 23.36
CA SER A 147 11.51 -1.79 24.53
C SER A 147 11.66 -0.28 24.31
N ALA A 148 12.63 0.18 23.49
CA ALA A 148 12.80 1.60 23.20
C ALA A 148 11.73 2.12 22.22
N MET A 149 11.29 1.31 21.26
CA MET A 149 10.23 1.67 20.30
C MET A 149 8.84 1.68 20.95
N ILE A 150 8.55 0.72 21.85
CA ILE A 150 7.28 0.66 22.60
C ILE A 150 7.22 1.77 23.67
N SER A 151 8.34 2.12 24.33
CA SER A 151 8.40 3.28 25.23
C SER A 151 8.23 4.62 24.49
N PHE A 152 8.65 4.72 23.23
CA PHE A 152 8.42 5.92 22.41
C PHE A 152 6.93 6.08 22.06
N MET A 153 6.20 4.97 21.82
CA MET A 153 4.77 5.00 21.50
C MET A 153 3.83 5.15 22.71
N LEU A 154 4.17 4.58 23.88
CA LEU A 154 3.39 4.78 25.12
C LEU A 154 3.48 6.22 25.64
N VAL A 155 4.60 6.92 25.40
CA VAL A 155 4.75 8.33 25.72
C VAL A 155 4.02 9.21 24.70
N LEU A 156 3.99 8.83 23.42
CA LEU A 156 3.22 9.56 22.38
C LEU A 156 1.69 9.47 22.58
N SER A 157 1.19 8.33 23.06
CA SER A 157 -0.25 8.12 23.32
C SER A 157 -0.73 8.79 24.62
N PHE A 158 0.17 9.10 25.57
CA PHE A 158 -0.18 9.88 26.77
C PHE A 158 -0.06 11.40 26.60
N LEU A 159 0.71 11.89 25.61
CA LEU A 159 0.81 13.33 25.32
C LEU A 159 -0.32 13.89 24.43
N MET A 160 -1.06 13.05 23.69
CA MET A 160 -2.17 13.53 22.84
C MET A 160 -3.44 13.94 23.60
N VAL A 161 -3.55 13.65 24.90
CA VAL A 161 -4.75 13.99 25.69
C VAL A 161 -4.68 15.39 26.32
N LEU A 162 -3.52 16.09 26.25
CA LEU A 162 -3.34 17.41 26.86
C LEU A 162 -2.92 18.54 25.90
N VAL A 163 -2.84 18.30 24.59
CA VAL A 163 -2.64 19.38 23.60
C VAL A 163 -3.91 19.58 22.80
N SER A 164 -4.93 20.15 23.45
CA SER A 164 -5.86 21.03 22.74
C SER A 164 -5.21 22.42 22.70
N ALA A 165 -5.13 23.00 21.49
CA ALA A 165 -4.54 24.31 21.17
C ALA A 165 -3.00 24.36 21.08
N ASN A 166 -2.45 23.78 20.00
CA ASN A 166 -1.58 24.50 19.07
C ASN A 166 -1.28 23.58 17.89
N SER A 167 -2.18 23.59 16.91
CA SER A 167 -1.82 23.24 15.54
C SER A 167 -0.77 24.25 15.06
N THR A 168 0.51 23.90 15.21
CA THR A 168 1.50 24.43 14.29
C THR A 168 1.10 23.90 12.93
N THR A 169 0.50 24.75 12.12
CA THR A 169 0.46 24.57 10.67
C THR A 169 1.91 24.37 10.25
N ASP A 170 2.33 23.13 9.99
CA ASP A 170 3.52 22.94 9.18
C ASP A 170 3.24 23.70 7.89
N ALA A 171 3.98 24.79 7.68
CA ALA A 171 3.82 25.61 6.50
C ALA A 171 4.12 24.72 5.29
N ILE A 172 3.13 24.55 4.41
CA ILE A 172 3.33 23.83 3.16
C ILE A 172 4.50 24.47 2.44
N THR A 173 5.50 23.67 2.12
CA THR A 173 6.62 24.08 1.28
C THR A 173 6.25 23.80 -0.15
N CYS A 174 6.09 24.85 -0.95
CA CYS A 174 5.70 24.70 -2.36
C CYS A 174 6.84 24.11 -3.19
N ALA A 175 6.53 23.09 -3.98
CA ALA A 175 7.45 22.58 -4.99
C ALA A 175 7.81 23.69 -5.99
N LYS A 176 9.09 23.74 -6.37
CA LYS A 176 9.60 24.70 -7.37
C LYS A 176 9.33 24.24 -8.80
N GLY A 177 9.16 22.93 -8.98
CA GLY A 177 8.74 22.30 -10.24
C GLY A 177 7.24 22.03 -10.22
N ALA A 178 6.87 20.76 -10.34
CA ALA A 178 5.51 20.27 -10.16
C ALA A 178 5.31 19.63 -8.79
N HIS A 179 4.06 19.62 -8.31
CA HIS A 179 3.67 18.79 -7.18
C HIS A 179 2.80 17.63 -7.68
N LEU A 180 3.27 16.41 -7.50
CA LEU A 180 2.57 15.21 -7.96
C LEU A 180 1.70 14.65 -6.82
N ILE A 181 0.44 14.36 -7.09
CA ILE A 181 -0.41 13.60 -6.16
C ILE A 181 -0.73 12.24 -6.79
N VAL A 182 -0.34 11.17 -6.11
CA VAL A 182 -0.45 9.80 -6.64
C VAL A 182 -1.43 8.97 -5.80
N ALA A 183 -2.53 8.52 -6.42
CA ALA A 183 -3.52 7.63 -5.82
C ALA A 183 -3.32 6.19 -6.30
N ARG A 184 -3.00 5.30 -5.36
CA ARG A 184 -2.79 3.87 -5.59
C ARG A 184 -4.07 3.13 -5.95
N GLY A 185 -3.96 1.92 -6.47
CA GLY A 185 -5.06 0.99 -6.71
C GLY A 185 -5.47 0.19 -5.48
N SER A 186 -6.57 -0.57 -5.62
CA SER A 186 -7.08 -1.43 -4.56
C SER A 186 -6.01 -2.43 -4.09
N LEU A 187 -5.93 -2.66 -2.78
CA LEU A 187 -5.01 -3.62 -2.13
C LEU A 187 -3.52 -3.26 -2.23
N GLU A 188 -3.15 -2.17 -2.90
CA GLU A 188 -1.79 -1.68 -2.87
C GLU A 188 -1.46 -1.12 -1.47
N PRO A 189 -0.23 -1.33 -0.95
CA PRO A 189 0.21 -0.73 0.30
C PRO A 189 0.12 0.80 0.26
N GLU A 190 -0.06 1.42 1.44
CA GLU A 190 -0.03 2.88 1.58
C GLU A 190 1.24 3.48 0.97
N GLY A 191 1.11 4.61 0.27
CA GLY A 191 2.13 5.13 -0.64
C GLY A 191 1.65 5.23 -2.09
N PRO A 192 2.56 5.50 -3.04
CA PRO A 192 2.20 5.84 -4.42
C PRO A 192 1.79 4.64 -5.29
N GLY A 193 1.79 3.42 -4.74
CA GLY A 193 1.52 2.20 -5.47
C GLY A 193 2.48 1.98 -6.65
N ALA A 194 2.04 1.20 -7.62
CA ALA A 194 2.82 0.86 -8.80
C ALA A 194 3.17 2.09 -9.66
N MET A 195 2.36 3.16 -9.61
CA MET A 195 2.62 4.40 -10.32
C MET A 195 3.81 5.20 -9.78
N GLY A 196 4.29 4.89 -8.57
CA GLY A 196 5.43 5.56 -7.96
C GLY A 196 6.67 5.60 -8.86
N ILE A 197 6.93 4.53 -9.64
CA ILE A 197 8.09 4.48 -10.54
C ILE A 197 8.02 5.56 -11.65
N LEU A 198 6.81 5.84 -12.15
CA LEU A 198 6.59 6.85 -13.19
C LEU A 198 6.66 8.26 -12.58
N ALA A 199 6.11 8.44 -11.37
CA ALA A 199 6.19 9.69 -10.63
C ALA A 199 7.65 10.10 -10.35
N GLU A 200 8.49 9.15 -9.91
CA GLU A 200 9.92 9.39 -9.71
C GLU A 200 10.65 9.77 -11.01
N GLU A 201 10.29 9.15 -12.14
CA GLU A 201 10.86 9.49 -13.44
C GLU A 201 10.47 10.91 -13.88
N ILE A 202 9.21 11.29 -13.68
CA ILE A 202 8.72 12.65 -13.94
C ILE A 202 9.46 13.66 -13.06
N ILE A 203 9.65 13.38 -11.77
CA ILE A 203 10.39 14.27 -10.84
C ILE A 203 11.84 14.47 -11.31
N LYS A 204 12.50 13.43 -11.82
CA LYS A 204 13.86 13.54 -12.38
C LYS A 204 13.91 14.45 -13.61
N LEU A 205 12.85 14.44 -14.43
CA LEU A 205 12.76 15.23 -15.66
C LEU A 205 12.23 16.66 -15.45
N ILE A 206 11.63 16.93 -14.30
CA ILE A 206 11.11 18.24 -13.91
C ILE A 206 11.79 18.65 -12.59
N PRO A 207 12.99 19.26 -12.65
CA PRO A 207 13.76 19.60 -11.45
C PRO A 207 12.99 20.48 -10.46
N GLY A 208 13.13 20.18 -9.17
CA GLY A 208 12.43 20.90 -8.10
C GLY A 208 10.98 20.45 -7.86
N SER A 209 10.55 19.39 -8.55
CA SER A 209 9.28 18.71 -8.26
C SER A 209 9.39 17.80 -7.04
N ASP A 210 8.26 17.49 -6.45
CA ASP A 210 8.08 16.49 -5.40
C ASP A 210 6.78 15.70 -5.63
N MET A 211 6.47 14.79 -4.72
CA MET A 211 5.22 14.04 -4.74
C MET A 211 4.69 13.78 -3.34
N GLU A 212 3.38 13.65 -3.24
CA GLU A 212 2.68 13.04 -2.12
C GLU A 212 1.81 11.87 -2.61
N ALA A 213 1.77 10.81 -1.79
CA ALA A 213 0.82 9.72 -2.00
C ALA A 213 -0.51 10.08 -1.32
N LEU A 214 -1.61 9.83 -2.00
CA LEU A 214 -2.93 10.03 -1.43
C LEU A 214 -3.19 8.99 -0.33
N VAL A 215 -3.37 9.45 0.90
CA VAL A 215 -3.71 8.61 2.05
C VAL A 215 -5.20 8.33 2.07
N TYR A 216 -5.61 7.15 1.60
CA TYR A 216 -7.00 6.72 1.59
C TYR A 216 -7.08 5.17 1.71
N PRO A 217 -8.27 4.57 1.95
CA PRO A 217 -8.33 3.15 2.30
C PRO A 217 -7.86 2.17 1.21
N ALA A 218 -8.13 2.45 -0.07
CA ALA A 218 -7.85 1.57 -1.22
C ALA A 218 -8.34 0.11 -1.03
N LEU A 219 -9.54 -0.09 -0.49
CA LEU A 219 -10.14 -1.41 -0.23
C LEU A 219 -10.86 -1.96 -1.46
N TYR A 220 -10.76 -3.27 -1.68
CA TYR A 220 -11.46 -3.94 -2.79
C TYR A 220 -12.91 -4.33 -2.46
N ASN A 221 -13.18 -4.79 -1.23
CA ASN A 221 -14.51 -5.29 -0.85
C ASN A 221 -15.45 -4.13 -0.49
N GLU A 222 -15.01 -3.22 0.39
CA GLU A 222 -15.70 -1.96 0.74
C GLU A 222 -15.36 -0.85 -0.26
N TYR A 223 -15.51 -1.16 -1.55
CA TYR A 223 -15.02 -0.31 -2.64
C TYR A 223 -15.69 1.07 -2.66
N VAL A 224 -17.01 1.13 -2.44
CA VAL A 224 -17.76 2.39 -2.50
C VAL A 224 -17.34 3.33 -1.38
N GLU A 225 -17.23 2.83 -0.15
CA GLU A 225 -16.78 3.59 1.01
C GLU A 225 -15.33 4.04 0.83
N SER A 226 -14.47 3.14 0.36
CA SER A 226 -13.06 3.42 0.11
C SER A 226 -12.86 4.50 -0.95
N GLN A 227 -13.52 4.37 -2.10
CA GLN A 227 -13.45 5.35 -3.18
C GLN A 227 -14.04 6.70 -2.74
N THR A 228 -15.15 6.69 -1.99
CA THR A 228 -15.78 7.92 -1.47
C THR A 228 -14.83 8.70 -0.56
N GLU A 229 -14.16 8.02 0.39
CA GLU A 229 -13.18 8.70 1.24
C GLU A 229 -11.94 9.13 0.46
N GLY A 230 -11.54 8.36 -0.56
CA GLY A 230 -10.50 8.75 -1.50
C GLY A 230 -10.83 10.07 -2.22
N VAL A 231 -12.03 10.19 -2.78
CA VAL A 231 -12.50 11.42 -3.42
C VAL A 231 -12.52 12.58 -2.42
N ARG A 232 -13.06 12.37 -1.22
CA ARG A 232 -13.09 13.40 -0.16
C ARG A 232 -11.68 13.88 0.21
N THR A 233 -10.75 12.95 0.35
CA THR A 233 -9.35 13.23 0.71
C THR A 233 -8.63 13.96 -0.41
N MET A 234 -8.71 13.47 -1.65
CA MET A 234 -8.08 14.09 -2.81
C MET A 234 -8.59 15.52 -3.00
N ASN A 235 -9.89 15.75 -2.79
CA ASN A 235 -10.48 17.08 -2.83
C ASN A 235 -9.84 18.01 -1.78
N SER A 236 -9.70 17.54 -0.53
CA SER A 236 -9.08 18.32 0.55
C SER A 236 -7.62 18.64 0.24
N VAL A 237 -6.87 17.66 -0.24
CA VAL A 237 -5.45 17.77 -0.57
C VAL A 237 -5.23 18.79 -1.69
N ILE A 238 -5.94 18.66 -2.81
CA ILE A 238 -5.84 19.59 -3.96
C ILE A 238 -6.21 21.01 -3.54
N ASN A 239 -7.35 21.20 -2.86
CA ASN A 239 -7.79 22.53 -2.44
C ASN A 239 -6.80 23.19 -1.48
N ASN A 240 -6.26 22.41 -0.54
CA ASN A 240 -5.27 22.92 0.40
C ASN A 240 -3.95 23.28 -0.30
N TYR A 241 -3.49 22.45 -1.24
CA TYR A 241 -2.25 22.72 -1.97
C TYR A 241 -2.39 23.94 -2.87
N VAL A 242 -3.46 24.04 -3.69
CA VAL A 242 -3.69 25.22 -4.57
C VAL A 242 -3.83 26.50 -3.76
N LYS A 243 -4.44 26.45 -2.56
CA LYS A 243 -4.57 27.63 -1.69
C LYS A 243 -3.21 28.13 -1.19
N ASN A 244 -2.30 27.24 -0.82
CA ASN A 244 -1.00 27.61 -0.23
C ASN A 244 0.10 27.79 -1.29
N CYS A 245 -0.04 27.14 -2.44
CA CYS A 245 0.92 27.11 -3.55
C CYS A 245 0.26 27.41 -4.90
N PRO A 246 -0.37 28.59 -5.07
CA PRO A 246 -1.16 28.91 -6.25
C PRO A 246 -0.35 29.01 -7.56
N ASP A 247 0.97 29.13 -7.46
CA ASP A 247 1.85 29.20 -8.64
C ASP A 247 2.41 27.83 -9.05
N THR A 248 2.33 26.82 -8.16
CA THR A 248 2.87 25.48 -8.42
C THR A 248 1.88 24.65 -9.23
N GLY A 249 2.33 24.09 -10.36
CA GLY A 249 1.52 23.20 -11.17
C GLY A 249 1.35 21.82 -10.54
N LEU A 250 0.11 21.32 -10.49
CA LEU A 250 -0.24 19.97 -10.03
C LEU A 250 -0.16 18.95 -11.16
N ILE A 251 0.29 17.74 -10.85
CA ILE A 251 0.16 16.56 -11.69
C ILE A 251 -0.58 15.50 -10.89
N LEU A 252 -1.70 15.02 -11.40
CA LEU A 252 -2.53 14.02 -10.71
C LEU A 252 -2.36 12.67 -11.39
N MET A 253 -2.16 11.62 -10.60
CA MET A 253 -1.88 10.27 -11.09
C MET A 253 -2.72 9.28 -10.33
N GLY A 254 -3.46 8.41 -11.02
CA GLY A 254 -4.31 7.40 -10.41
C GLY A 254 -4.27 6.07 -11.15
N TYR A 255 -4.19 4.97 -10.40
CA TYR A 255 -4.23 3.61 -10.92
C TYR A 255 -5.45 2.85 -10.40
N SER A 256 -6.22 2.20 -11.27
CA SER A 256 -7.38 1.39 -10.90
C SER A 256 -8.37 2.18 -10.02
N GLN A 257 -8.56 1.80 -8.75
CA GLN A 257 -9.36 2.59 -7.81
C GLN A 257 -8.86 4.03 -7.63
N GLY A 258 -7.54 4.25 -7.61
CA GLY A 258 -6.96 5.59 -7.55
C GLY A 258 -7.24 6.41 -8.82
N ALA A 259 -7.41 5.75 -9.97
CA ALA A 259 -7.86 6.40 -11.20
C ALA A 259 -9.32 6.86 -11.06
N HIS A 260 -10.19 6.01 -10.52
CA HIS A 260 -11.57 6.37 -10.18
C HIS A 260 -11.63 7.57 -9.23
N VAL A 261 -10.86 7.53 -8.13
CA VAL A 261 -10.77 8.62 -7.14
C VAL A 261 -10.31 9.92 -7.80
N THR A 262 -9.24 9.87 -8.59
CA THR A 262 -8.68 11.05 -9.26
C THR A 262 -9.68 11.66 -10.22
N MET A 263 -10.29 10.83 -11.07
CA MET A 263 -11.19 11.28 -12.12
C MET A 263 -12.53 11.76 -11.55
N ASP A 264 -13.07 11.14 -10.49
CA ASP A 264 -14.28 11.64 -9.80
C ASP A 264 -14.02 12.92 -9.00
N THR A 265 -12.82 13.08 -8.46
CA THR A 265 -12.45 14.35 -7.82
C THR A 265 -12.47 15.50 -8.82
N MET A 266 -11.99 15.26 -10.05
CA MET A 266 -11.82 16.30 -11.06
C MET A 266 -13.10 16.53 -11.90
N CYS A 267 -13.76 15.45 -12.31
CA CYS A 267 -14.96 15.49 -13.16
C CYS A 267 -16.28 15.52 -12.38
N GLY A 268 -16.25 15.26 -11.07
CA GLY A 268 -17.45 14.97 -10.28
C GLY A 268 -17.85 13.50 -10.36
N ALA A 269 -18.27 12.95 -9.22
CA ALA A 269 -18.81 11.61 -9.09
C ALA A 269 -20.27 11.60 -9.56
N SER A 270 -20.59 10.68 -10.48
CA SER A 270 -21.94 10.53 -11.01
C SER A 270 -22.32 9.09 -11.33
N SER A 271 -21.44 8.13 -11.04
CA SER A 271 -21.67 6.70 -11.27
C SER A 271 -22.73 6.14 -10.33
N GLU A 272 -23.48 5.13 -10.78
CA GLU A 272 -24.52 4.50 -9.96
C GLU A 272 -23.93 3.86 -8.69
N GLY A 273 -24.57 4.09 -7.54
CA GLY A 273 -24.13 3.55 -6.24
C GLY A 273 -23.08 4.39 -5.50
N PHE A 274 -22.54 5.45 -6.13
CA PHE A 274 -21.59 6.37 -5.50
C PHE A 274 -22.25 7.69 -5.10
N PRO A 275 -21.84 8.34 -3.99
CA PRO A 275 -22.32 9.68 -3.64
C PRO A 275 -21.93 10.70 -4.72
N GLY A 276 -22.91 11.43 -5.23
CA GLY A 276 -22.66 12.43 -6.28
C GLY A 276 -21.84 13.62 -5.79
N THR A 277 -20.91 14.11 -6.62
CA THR A 277 -20.11 15.31 -6.36
C THR A 277 -20.05 16.23 -7.59
N LEU A 278 -19.69 17.49 -7.38
CA LEU A 278 -19.48 18.45 -8.46
C LEU A 278 -18.05 18.34 -9.01
N SER A 279 -17.89 18.66 -10.29
CA SER A 279 -16.56 18.82 -10.89
C SER A 279 -15.79 19.99 -10.26
N GLN A 280 -14.47 19.96 -10.39
CA GLN A 280 -13.63 21.02 -9.86
C GLN A 280 -13.86 22.35 -10.59
N PRO A 281 -13.88 23.48 -9.86
CA PRO A 281 -13.96 24.80 -10.44
C PRO A 281 -12.67 25.17 -11.18
N SER A 282 -12.74 26.17 -12.07
CA SER A 282 -11.61 26.56 -12.93
C SER A 282 -10.35 26.94 -12.15
N TYR A 283 -10.47 27.63 -11.02
CA TYR A 283 -9.30 28.01 -10.22
C TYR A 283 -8.51 26.80 -9.67
N ILE A 284 -9.14 25.62 -9.56
CA ILE A 284 -8.45 24.36 -9.27
C ILE A 284 -7.92 23.76 -10.57
N THR A 285 -8.77 23.61 -11.59
CA THR A 285 -8.36 22.93 -12.81
C THR A 285 -7.23 23.66 -13.53
N ASP A 286 -7.19 24.99 -13.55
CA ASP A 286 -6.13 25.82 -14.14
C ASP A 286 -4.76 25.61 -13.47
N ASN A 287 -4.75 25.11 -12.23
CA ASN A 287 -3.54 24.71 -11.53
C ASN A 287 -3.05 23.30 -11.87
N VAL A 288 -3.85 22.51 -12.57
CA VAL A 288 -3.47 21.15 -12.99
C VAL A 288 -2.81 21.18 -14.36
N ALA A 289 -1.57 20.71 -14.42
CA ALA A 289 -0.78 20.57 -15.65
C ALA A 289 -1.12 19.28 -16.41
N ALA A 290 -1.30 18.16 -15.70
CA ALA A 290 -1.60 16.85 -16.30
C ALA A 290 -2.38 15.96 -15.34
N ILE A 291 -3.23 15.09 -15.88
CA ILE A 291 -3.98 14.05 -15.16
C ILE A 291 -3.77 12.73 -15.88
N ILE A 292 -3.27 11.73 -15.17
CA ILE A 292 -3.07 10.37 -15.68
C ILE A 292 -3.97 9.42 -14.90
N ALA A 293 -4.83 8.72 -15.61
CA ALA A 293 -5.65 7.64 -15.10
C ALA A 293 -5.26 6.34 -15.83
N MET A 294 -4.94 5.28 -15.11
CA MET A 294 -4.63 3.96 -15.70
C MET A 294 -5.64 2.94 -15.19
N GLY A 295 -6.41 2.34 -16.09
CA GLY A 295 -7.42 1.34 -15.75
C GLY A 295 -8.59 1.91 -14.96
N ASP A 296 -9.10 3.10 -15.31
CA ASP A 296 -10.22 3.78 -14.62
C ASP A 296 -11.53 2.99 -14.70
N PRO A 297 -12.04 2.42 -13.58
CA PRO A 297 -13.34 1.76 -13.53
C PRO A 297 -14.53 2.66 -13.88
N SER A 298 -14.34 3.97 -13.84
CA SER A 298 -15.37 4.98 -14.12
C SER A 298 -15.28 5.63 -15.49
N LEU A 299 -14.42 5.10 -16.36
CA LEU A 299 -14.34 5.48 -17.75
C LEU A 299 -15.72 5.39 -18.42
N THR A 300 -16.06 6.41 -19.22
CA THR A 300 -17.24 6.38 -20.09
C THR A 300 -16.77 6.39 -21.54
N GLU A 301 -17.36 5.53 -22.36
CA GLU A 301 -17.08 5.43 -23.79
C GLU A 301 -17.15 6.81 -24.49
N GLY A 302 -16.25 7.05 -25.44
CA GLY A 302 -16.23 8.28 -26.24
C GLY A 302 -15.57 9.49 -25.57
N GLN A 303 -15.02 9.34 -24.37
CA GLN A 303 -14.22 10.40 -23.74
C GLN A 303 -12.98 10.72 -24.58
N PRO A 304 -12.72 12.01 -24.90
CA PRO A 304 -11.73 12.41 -25.90
C PRO A 304 -10.26 12.23 -25.45
N PHE A 305 -10.06 11.90 -24.19
CA PHE A 305 -8.75 11.69 -23.55
C PHE A 305 -8.45 10.20 -23.33
N LEU A 306 -9.29 9.29 -23.83
CA LEU A 306 -9.04 7.87 -23.80
C LEU A 306 -7.84 7.52 -24.70
N VAL A 307 -6.89 6.77 -24.15
CA VAL A 307 -5.75 6.17 -24.86
C VAL A 307 -5.78 4.68 -24.62
N GLY A 308 -5.54 3.89 -25.67
CA GLY A 308 -5.54 2.43 -25.60
C GLY A 308 -6.51 1.84 -26.60
N THR A 309 -6.79 0.56 -26.41
CA THR A 309 -7.56 -0.27 -27.35
C THR A 309 -9.00 -0.51 -26.92
N SER A 310 -9.41 -0.07 -25.73
CA SER A 310 -10.79 -0.20 -25.29
C SER A 310 -11.73 0.69 -26.12
N GLU A 311 -12.90 0.15 -26.44
CA GLU A 311 -13.99 0.88 -27.09
C GLU A 311 -15.23 0.95 -26.17
N GLY A 312 -15.11 0.49 -24.93
CA GLY A 312 -16.21 0.37 -23.98
C GLY A 312 -16.19 1.39 -22.86
N SER A 313 -17.10 1.19 -21.91
CA SER A 313 -17.12 1.92 -20.63
C SER A 313 -16.67 0.99 -19.51
N GLY A 314 -16.20 1.55 -18.39
CA GLY A 314 -15.81 0.78 -17.21
C GLY A 314 -17.00 0.19 -16.44
N ILE A 315 -16.70 -0.54 -15.36
CA ILE A 315 -17.71 -1.20 -14.52
C ILE A 315 -18.55 -0.21 -13.68
N PHE A 316 -18.10 1.03 -13.53
CA PHE A 316 -18.78 2.11 -12.80
C PHE A 316 -18.84 3.40 -13.63
N PRO A 317 -19.38 3.37 -14.86
CA PRO A 317 -19.24 4.47 -15.79
C PRO A 317 -19.99 5.72 -15.30
N ARG A 318 -19.44 6.89 -15.60
CA ARG A 318 -20.05 8.17 -15.22
C ARG A 318 -21.34 8.41 -15.99
N ASN A 319 -22.39 8.81 -15.28
CA ASN A 319 -23.64 9.26 -15.89
C ASN A 319 -23.54 10.71 -16.43
N LEU A 320 -22.61 11.52 -15.93
CA LEU A 320 -22.40 12.92 -16.34
C LEU A 320 -20.96 13.17 -16.83
N PRO A 321 -20.53 12.57 -17.95
CA PRO A 321 -19.14 12.71 -18.45
C PRO A 321 -18.77 14.15 -18.85
N ILE A 322 -19.76 15.02 -19.06
CA ILE A 322 -19.57 16.45 -19.37
C ILE A 322 -18.79 17.19 -18.27
N GLY A 323 -18.80 16.68 -17.03
CA GLY A 323 -18.03 17.25 -15.92
C GLY A 323 -16.52 17.25 -16.16
N CYS A 324 -16.02 16.39 -17.07
CA CYS A 324 -14.61 16.32 -17.44
C CYS A 324 -14.17 17.39 -18.47
N ASN A 325 -15.08 18.19 -19.03
CA ASN A 325 -14.74 19.09 -20.15
C ASN A 325 -13.59 20.06 -19.84
N SER A 326 -13.52 20.57 -18.61
CA SER A 326 -12.49 21.52 -18.17
C SER A 326 -11.10 20.89 -18.03
N ILE A 327 -11.02 19.55 -17.98
CA ILE A 327 -9.78 18.81 -17.85
C ILE A 327 -9.40 17.99 -19.08
N ALA A 328 -10.27 17.93 -20.09
CA ALA A 328 -10.11 16.99 -21.20
C ALA A 328 -8.77 17.14 -21.94
N SER A 329 -8.29 18.37 -22.14
CA SER A 329 -7.04 18.64 -22.88
C SER A 329 -5.75 18.29 -22.11
N LYS A 330 -5.85 18.07 -20.79
CA LYS A 330 -4.73 17.75 -19.90
C LYS A 330 -4.84 16.36 -19.29
N THR A 331 -5.83 15.58 -19.71
CA THR A 331 -6.09 14.24 -19.20
C THR A 331 -5.62 13.20 -20.20
N VAL A 332 -5.08 12.11 -19.68
CA VAL A 332 -4.89 10.85 -20.39
C VAL A 332 -5.47 9.75 -19.51
N SER A 333 -6.51 9.08 -20.00
CA SER A 333 -7.07 7.90 -19.35
C SER A 333 -6.74 6.67 -20.19
N ILE A 334 -5.95 5.75 -19.64
CA ILE A 334 -5.46 4.57 -20.33
C ILE A 334 -6.37 3.39 -20.01
N CYS A 335 -6.95 2.78 -21.03
CA CYS A 335 -7.72 1.55 -20.91
C CYS A 335 -7.58 0.70 -22.18
N ASP A 336 -7.27 -0.58 -22.00
CA ASP A 336 -7.13 -1.54 -23.08
C ASP A 336 -8.27 -2.55 -23.10
N LYS A 337 -8.53 -3.06 -24.31
CA LYS A 337 -9.56 -4.06 -24.56
C LYS A 337 -9.28 -5.32 -23.72
N GLY A 338 -10.31 -5.81 -23.05
CA GLY A 338 -10.26 -6.99 -22.20
C GLY A 338 -9.95 -6.72 -20.73
N ASP A 339 -9.59 -5.48 -20.35
CA ASP A 339 -9.44 -5.09 -18.94
C ASP A 339 -10.78 -5.29 -18.18
N PRO A 340 -10.82 -6.05 -17.09
CA PRO A 340 -12.06 -6.37 -16.40
C PRO A 340 -12.71 -5.21 -15.61
N TYR A 341 -12.02 -4.09 -15.46
CA TYR A 341 -12.49 -2.96 -14.65
C TYR A 341 -12.79 -1.72 -15.48
N CYS A 342 -11.86 -1.29 -16.34
CA CYS A 342 -12.10 -0.11 -17.18
C CYS A 342 -12.86 -0.41 -18.47
N GLU A 343 -13.09 -1.70 -18.78
CA GLU A 343 -13.98 -2.15 -19.85
C GLU A 343 -14.95 -3.22 -19.32
N ALA A 344 -16.20 -2.84 -19.08
CA ALA A 344 -17.23 -3.73 -18.60
C ALA A 344 -17.41 -4.94 -19.54
N GLY A 345 -17.32 -6.15 -18.97
CA GLY A 345 -17.34 -7.41 -19.71
C GLY A 345 -15.95 -7.95 -20.09
N GLY A 346 -14.89 -7.16 -19.90
CA GLY A 346 -13.50 -7.62 -19.90
C GLY A 346 -13.26 -8.68 -18.83
N LYS A 347 -12.22 -9.51 -19.03
CA LYS A 347 -11.92 -10.67 -18.17
C LYS A 347 -10.43 -10.91 -17.97
N ASP A 348 -9.57 -10.12 -18.61
CA ASP A 348 -8.14 -10.34 -18.62
C ASP A 348 -7.45 -9.42 -17.61
N LEU A 349 -7.26 -9.93 -16.39
CA LEU A 349 -6.55 -9.21 -15.33
C LEU A 349 -5.11 -8.85 -15.74
N SER A 350 -4.48 -9.61 -16.64
CA SER A 350 -3.12 -9.30 -17.08
C SER A 350 -3.04 -8.00 -17.87
N VAL A 351 -4.11 -7.64 -18.59
CA VAL A 351 -4.25 -6.34 -19.27
C VAL A 351 -4.24 -5.22 -18.25
N HIS A 352 -5.06 -5.31 -17.20
CA HIS A 352 -5.14 -4.31 -16.14
C HIS A 352 -3.78 -4.05 -15.47
N LEU A 353 -3.01 -5.10 -15.22
CA LEU A 353 -1.70 -5.03 -14.56
C LEU A 353 -0.56 -4.57 -15.50
N SER A 354 -0.82 -4.38 -16.79
CA SER A 354 0.23 -4.13 -17.79
C SER A 354 0.47 -2.66 -18.13
N TYR A 355 -0.40 -1.73 -17.69
CA TYR A 355 -0.37 -0.34 -18.16
C TYR A 355 0.97 0.38 -17.94
N ILE A 356 1.57 0.22 -16.77
CA ILE A 356 2.86 0.84 -16.46
C ILE A 356 3.95 0.33 -17.40
N LYS A 357 3.95 -0.98 -17.68
CA LYS A 357 4.91 -1.60 -18.60
C LYS A 357 4.70 -1.13 -20.05
N ASN A 358 3.45 -1.04 -20.48
CA ASN A 358 3.12 -0.81 -21.89
C ASN A 358 3.08 0.69 -22.25
N TYR A 359 2.72 1.56 -21.30
CA TYR A 359 2.48 2.98 -21.51
C TYR A 359 3.39 3.88 -20.67
N GLY A 360 4.26 3.35 -19.81
CA GLY A 360 5.08 4.14 -18.90
C GLY A 360 5.88 5.26 -19.58
N GLU A 361 6.64 4.93 -20.63
CA GLU A 361 7.42 5.91 -21.41
C GLU A 361 6.52 6.98 -22.04
N PHE A 362 5.40 6.56 -22.65
CA PHE A 362 4.41 7.47 -23.22
C PHE A 362 3.83 8.41 -22.15
N THR A 363 3.46 7.88 -20.99
CA THR A 363 2.91 8.64 -19.86
C THR A 363 3.90 9.69 -19.37
N VAL A 364 5.14 9.29 -19.10
CA VAL A 364 6.20 10.22 -18.63
C VAL A 364 6.42 11.32 -19.67
N GLY A 365 6.57 10.96 -20.95
CA GLY A 365 6.78 11.92 -22.03
C GLY A 365 5.60 12.90 -22.19
N HIS A 366 4.36 12.39 -22.10
CA HIS A 366 3.16 13.22 -22.16
C HIS A 366 3.10 14.21 -21.00
N VAL A 367 3.30 13.75 -19.76
CA VAL A 367 3.26 14.59 -18.55
C VAL A 367 4.30 15.71 -18.62
N VAL A 368 5.55 15.38 -18.97
CA VAL A 368 6.63 16.39 -19.09
C VAL A 368 6.30 17.42 -20.16
N LYS A 369 5.73 17.00 -21.29
CA LYS A 369 5.28 17.93 -22.34
C LYS A 369 4.13 18.82 -21.88
N ALA A 370 3.14 18.26 -21.19
CA ALA A 370 1.99 19.00 -20.68
C ALA A 370 2.42 20.05 -19.63
N TRP A 371 3.31 19.67 -18.70
CA TRP A 371 3.87 20.59 -17.71
C TRP A 371 4.64 21.75 -18.35
N LYS A 372 5.49 21.49 -19.35
CA LYS A 372 6.21 22.53 -20.11
C LYS A 372 5.32 23.42 -20.98
N SER A 373 4.08 23.02 -21.23
CA SER A 373 3.14 23.83 -22.01
C SER A 373 2.32 24.78 -21.12
N ARG A 374 2.18 24.45 -19.82
CA ARG A 374 1.54 25.30 -18.82
C ARG A 374 2.50 26.35 -18.25
N ASN A 375 3.76 25.97 -18.00
CA ASN A 375 4.80 26.77 -17.36
C ASN A 375 5.85 27.21 -18.36
#